data_AF-A0A1Y1Y0P9-F1
#
_entry.id   AF-A0A1Y1Y0P9-F1
#
_cell.length_a   1.000
_cell.length_b   1.000
_cell.length_c   1.000
_cell.angle_alpha   90.00
_cell.angle_beta   90.00
_cell.angle_gamma   90.00
#
_symmetry.space_group_name_H-M   'P 1'
#
loop_
_entity.id
_entity.type
_entity.pdbx_description
1 polymer ?
#
loop_
_entity_poly.entity_id
_entity_poly.type
_entity_poly.pdbx_seq_one_letter_code
_entity_poly.pdbx_strand_id
1 'polypeptide(L)'
;ATSSSINARRSIASTWARHYSTGKEVEPQQKAQSIIDALPGNSFISKTGYITVGAGLITWAISKEIYVFNEETLVLGSFIGIVTYLIKIMKQPYNEWAEGHINRVRDILVQAREDHKVAVKERVNDVNQLQDIVDVTKNLFEMSKEMARLEAEAFELKQKSAVSAELKSVLDSWVRYENSVREREQKELATSVIESVKAQLQDSKTQDQILAQCFKDVEKIAARA
;
A
#
# COMPACT_ATOMS: atom_id res chain seq x y z
N ALA A 1 -34.46 54.49 -54.88
CA ALA A 1 -35.58 55.25 -54.30
C ALA A 1 -35.28 55.49 -52.83
N THR A 2 -34.67 56.63 -52.45
CA THR A 2 -35.34 57.89 -52.02
C THR A 2 -36.34 57.61 -50.89
N SER A 3 -36.09 58.01 -49.64
CA SER A 3 -36.28 59.39 -49.17
C SER A 3 -35.69 59.62 -47.78
N SER A 4 -35.21 60.84 -47.57
CA SER A 4 -34.56 61.44 -46.40
C SER A 4 -35.44 61.62 -45.15
N SER A 5 -34.82 61.72 -43.96
CA SER A 5 -34.90 62.92 -43.10
C SER A 5 -33.96 62.78 -41.87
N ILE A 6 -32.96 63.66 -41.74
CA ILE A 6 -32.89 64.87 -40.88
C ILE A 6 -32.19 64.60 -39.55
N ASN A 7 -31.07 65.31 -39.40
CA ASN A 7 -30.22 65.44 -38.21
C ASN A 7 -30.98 65.84 -36.94
N ALA A 8 -30.69 65.18 -35.82
CA ALA A 8 -30.93 65.73 -34.49
C ALA A 8 -29.64 65.63 -33.66
N ARG A 9 -29.04 66.80 -33.43
CA ARG A 9 -27.87 67.01 -32.58
C ARG A 9 -28.17 66.50 -31.16
N ARG A 10 -27.45 65.48 -30.68
CA ARG A 10 -27.45 65.12 -29.26
C ARG A 10 -26.57 66.10 -28.50
N SER A 11 -27.20 67.04 -27.81
CA SER A 11 -26.60 67.83 -26.75
C SER A 11 -26.11 66.89 -25.64
N ILE A 12 -24.82 66.99 -25.29
CA ILE A 12 -24.27 66.39 -24.08
C ILE A 12 -24.67 67.32 -22.93
N ALA A 13 -25.87 67.12 -22.39
CA ALA A 13 -26.22 67.68 -21.10
C ALA A 13 -25.49 66.87 -20.04
N SER A 14 -24.53 67.49 -19.36
CA SER A 14 -23.90 66.97 -18.15
C SER A 14 -24.97 66.82 -17.06
N THR A 15 -25.51 65.61 -16.94
CA THR A 15 -26.37 65.24 -15.81
C THR A 15 -25.49 65.20 -14.56
N TRP A 16 -25.56 66.26 -13.76
CA TRP A 16 -25.22 66.20 -12.34
C TRP A 16 -26.17 65.19 -11.69
N ALA A 17 -25.75 63.93 -11.66
CA ALA A 17 -26.43 62.88 -10.91
C ALA A 17 -26.25 63.17 -9.42
N ARG A 18 -27.21 63.90 -8.83
CA ARG A 18 -27.37 63.94 -7.39
C ARG A 18 -27.59 62.51 -6.93
N HIS A 19 -26.61 61.94 -6.25
CA HIS A 19 -26.76 60.69 -5.50
C HIS A 19 -27.70 60.97 -4.31
N TYR A 20 -29.00 60.94 -4.55
CA TYR A 20 -29.96 60.66 -3.49
C TYR A 20 -30.04 59.14 -3.37
N SER A 21 -29.22 58.58 -2.48
CA SER A 21 -29.37 57.18 -2.11
C SER A 21 -30.63 57.03 -1.25
N THR A 22 -31.70 56.50 -1.82
CA THR A 22 -32.77 55.87 -1.03
C THR A 22 -32.29 54.47 -0.62
N GLY A 23 -31.29 54.41 0.27
CA GLY A 23 -31.04 53.21 1.06
C GLY A 23 -32.13 53.13 2.12
N LYS A 24 -32.68 51.94 2.39
CA LYS A 24 -33.59 51.66 3.53
C LYS A 24 -33.20 52.55 4.71
N GLU A 25 -34.08 53.44 5.15
CA GLU A 25 -33.93 54.12 6.43
C GLU A 25 -33.91 53.04 7.50
N VAL A 26 -32.70 52.60 7.85
CA VAL A 26 -32.50 51.78 9.04
C VAL A 26 -32.96 52.64 10.20
N GLU A 27 -33.88 52.10 10.99
CA GLU A 27 -34.45 52.82 12.12
C GLU A 27 -33.31 53.42 12.96
N PRO A 28 -33.36 54.71 13.32
CA PRO A 28 -32.25 55.38 13.99
C PRO A 28 -31.79 54.66 15.27
N GLN A 29 -32.70 53.94 15.92
CA GLN A 29 -32.44 53.08 17.06
C GLN A 29 -31.47 51.92 16.73
N GLN A 30 -31.65 51.26 15.59
CA GLN A 30 -30.83 50.12 15.17
C GLN A 30 -29.42 50.56 14.77
N LYS A 31 -29.27 51.74 14.15
CA LYS A 31 -27.93 52.31 13.89
C LYS A 31 -27.22 52.72 15.17
N ALA A 32 -27.93 53.36 16.11
CA ALA A 32 -27.36 53.72 17.40
C ALA A 32 -26.88 52.49 18.18
N GLN A 33 -27.65 51.40 18.17
CA GLN A 33 -27.26 50.12 18.76
C GLN A 33 -26.00 49.56 18.10
N SER A 34 -25.90 49.60 16.76
CA SER A 34 -24.69 49.12 16.05
C SER A 34 -23.40 49.88 16.43
N ILE A 35 -23.52 51.17 16.76
CA ILE A 35 -22.39 52.01 17.21
C ILE A 35 -21.99 51.66 18.64
N ILE A 36 -22.98 51.44 19.51
CA ILE A 36 -22.76 51.00 20.90
C ILE A 36 -22.12 49.60 20.92
N ASP A 37 -22.56 48.72 20.02
CA ASP A 37 -22.06 47.35 19.93
C ASP A 37 -20.64 47.26 19.36
N ALA A 38 -20.27 48.19 18.47
CA ALA A 38 -18.90 48.29 17.92
C ALA A 38 -17.83 48.73 18.95
N LEU A 39 -18.24 49.31 20.09
CA LEU A 39 -17.29 49.71 21.13
C LEU A 39 -16.78 48.51 21.94
N PRO A 40 -15.48 48.48 22.30
CA PRO A 40 -14.92 47.38 23.07
C PRO A 40 -15.54 47.30 24.47
N GLY A 41 -15.96 46.10 24.86
CA GLY A 41 -16.53 45.83 26.20
C GLY A 41 -17.76 44.92 26.14
N ASN A 42 -17.93 44.08 27.16
CA ASN A 42 -18.98 43.06 27.21
C ASN A 42 -20.24 43.49 28.00
N SER A 43 -20.32 44.74 28.43
CA SER A 43 -21.42 45.25 29.27
C SER A 43 -21.98 46.57 28.74
N PHE A 44 -23.31 46.68 28.70
CA PHE A 44 -24.01 47.90 28.27
C PHE A 44 -23.60 49.13 29.07
N ILE A 45 -23.34 48.96 30.37
CA ILE A 45 -22.89 50.06 31.24
C ILE A 45 -21.51 50.59 30.82
N SER A 46 -20.60 49.72 30.37
CA SER A 46 -19.26 50.10 29.93
C SER A 46 -19.30 50.77 28.56
N LYS A 47 -20.11 50.23 27.63
CA LYS A 47 -20.29 50.80 26.29
C LYS A 47 -20.88 52.22 26.36
N THR A 48 -21.95 52.40 27.13
CA THR A 48 -22.54 53.73 27.38
C THR A 48 -21.62 54.62 28.22
N GLY A 49 -20.84 54.01 29.13
CA GLY A 49 -19.83 54.69 29.93
C GLY A 49 -18.75 55.36 29.07
N TYR A 50 -18.20 54.66 28.07
CA TYR A 50 -17.19 55.23 27.17
C TYR A 50 -17.74 56.43 26.38
N ILE A 51 -18.96 56.33 25.86
CA ILE A 51 -19.60 57.42 25.10
C ILE A 51 -19.85 58.61 26.03
N THR A 52 -20.42 58.36 27.21
CA THR A 52 -20.76 59.42 28.18
C THR A 52 -19.51 60.12 28.70
N VAL A 53 -18.46 59.36 29.04
CA VAL A 53 -17.18 59.91 29.49
C VAL A 53 -16.50 60.68 28.35
N GLY A 54 -16.43 60.11 27.15
CA GLY A 54 -15.83 60.78 25.99
C GLY A 54 -16.54 62.09 25.65
N ALA A 55 -17.87 62.08 25.56
CA ALA A 55 -18.67 63.27 25.32
C ALA A 55 -18.56 64.29 26.46
N GLY A 56 -18.51 63.81 27.72
CA GLY A 56 -18.31 64.64 28.90
C GLY A 56 -16.96 65.34 28.90
N LEU A 57 -15.88 64.63 28.57
CA LEU A 57 -14.53 65.20 28.46
C LEU A 57 -14.43 66.24 27.34
N ILE A 58 -15.04 65.97 26.17
CA ILE A 58 -15.07 66.93 25.05
C ILE A 58 -15.84 68.19 25.45
N THR A 59 -17.03 68.02 26.03
CA THR A 59 -17.87 69.14 26.48
C THR A 59 -17.16 69.96 27.57
N TRP A 60 -16.49 69.28 28.51
CA TRP A 60 -15.71 69.93 29.56
C TRP A 60 -14.51 70.70 29.00
N ALA A 61 -13.77 70.12 28.05
CA ALA A 61 -12.63 70.78 27.40
C ALA A 61 -13.03 72.04 26.64
N ILE A 62 -14.19 72.01 25.97
CA ILE A 62 -14.77 73.19 25.31
C ILE A 62 -15.26 74.20 26.35
N SER A 63 -16.00 73.75 27.37
CA SER A 63 -16.56 74.63 28.41
C SER A 63 -15.50 75.35 29.25
N LYS A 64 -14.31 74.76 29.40
CA LYS A 64 -13.17 75.36 30.12
C LYS A 64 -12.15 76.02 29.20
N GLU A 65 -12.43 76.10 27.90
CA GLU A 65 -11.50 76.64 26.88
C GLU A 65 -10.11 75.98 26.90
N ILE A 66 -10.02 74.75 27.41
CA ILE A 66 -8.78 73.95 27.39
C ILE A 66 -8.40 73.62 25.94
N TYR A 67 -9.40 73.54 25.07
CA TYR A 67 -9.22 73.47 23.62
C TYR A 67 -9.79 74.73 22.96
N VAL A 68 -8.91 75.55 22.39
CA VAL A 68 -9.27 76.79 21.68
C VAL A 68 -9.33 76.52 20.17
N PHE A 69 -10.45 76.83 19.54
CA PHE A 69 -10.59 76.71 18.09
C PHE A 69 -9.76 77.80 17.39
N ASN A 70 -8.61 77.40 16.86
CA ASN A 70 -7.74 78.21 16.03
C ASN A 70 -7.57 77.62 14.62
N GLU A 71 -6.82 78.27 13.75
CA GLU A 71 -6.47 77.82 12.39
C GLU A 71 -5.85 76.40 12.38
N GLU A 72 -5.11 76.03 13.43
CA GLU A 72 -4.52 74.69 13.59
C GLU A 72 -5.57 73.57 13.71
N THR A 73 -6.81 73.86 14.09
CA THR A 73 -7.89 72.86 14.16
C THR A 73 -8.33 72.39 12.78
N LEU A 74 -8.24 73.26 11.77
CA LEU A 74 -8.49 72.93 10.37
C LEU A 74 -7.36 72.04 9.82
N VAL A 75 -6.11 72.34 10.20
CA VAL A 75 -4.95 71.50 9.88
C VAL A 75 -5.11 70.11 10.53
N LEU A 76 -5.46 70.03 11.81
CA LEU A 76 -5.70 68.78 12.51
C LEU A 76 -6.83 67.95 11.87
N GLY A 77 -7.95 68.58 11.52
CA GLY A 77 -9.05 67.91 10.84
C GLY A 77 -8.65 67.34 9.48
N SER A 78 -7.88 68.09 8.69
CA SER A 78 -7.35 67.63 7.41
C SER A 78 -6.37 66.46 7.57
N PHE A 79 -5.50 66.52 8.58
CA PHE A 79 -4.54 65.46 8.89
C PHE A 79 -5.26 64.17 9.30
N ILE A 80 -6.25 64.25 10.18
CA ILE A 80 -7.08 63.09 10.55
C ILE A 80 -7.80 62.51 9.32
N GLY A 81 -8.33 63.38 8.45
CA GLY A 81 -8.96 62.95 7.19
C GLY A 81 -8.01 62.18 6.27
N ILE A 82 -6.79 62.69 6.08
CA ILE A 82 -5.77 62.03 5.25
C ILE A 82 -5.30 60.72 5.89
N VAL A 83 -5.03 60.72 7.20
CA VAL A 83 -4.57 59.54 7.94
C VAL A 83 -5.63 58.43 7.92
N THR A 84 -6.90 58.75 8.16
CA THR A 84 -7.98 57.75 8.11
C THR A 84 -8.15 57.15 6.71
N TYR A 85 -8.02 57.98 5.67
CA TYR A 85 -8.02 57.51 4.29
C TYR A 85 -6.82 56.60 3.97
N LEU A 86 -5.62 56.99 4.41
CA LEU A 86 -4.40 56.21 4.21
C LEU A 86 -4.46 54.86 4.94
N ILE A 87 -4.93 54.83 6.19
CA ILE A 87 -5.14 53.60 6.95
C ILE A 87 -6.10 52.67 6.20
N LYS A 88 -7.18 53.22 5.62
CA LYS A 88 -8.16 52.41 4.88
C LYS A 88 -7.54 51.74 3.65
N ILE A 89 -6.64 52.42 2.95
CA ILE A 89 -5.92 51.87 1.78
C ILE A 89 -4.84 50.87 2.21
N MET A 90 -4.06 51.21 3.23
CA MET A 90 -2.91 50.38 3.66
C MET A 90 -3.31 49.14 4.46
N LYS A 91 -4.51 49.11 5.04
CA LYS A 91 -4.98 47.98 5.87
C LYS A 91 -4.96 46.65 5.12
N GLN A 92 -5.49 46.61 3.91
CA GLN A 92 -5.57 45.37 3.14
C GLN A 92 -4.19 44.81 2.75
N PRO A 93 -3.29 45.57 2.08
CA PRO A 93 -1.97 45.05 1.71
C PRO A 93 -1.10 44.72 2.94
N TYR A 94 -1.26 45.46 4.04
CA TYR A 94 -0.56 45.13 5.29
C TYR A 94 -1.04 43.81 5.89
N ASN A 95 -2.35 43.57 5.90
CA ASN A 95 -2.91 42.30 6.40
C ASN A 95 -2.46 41.12 5.54
N GLU A 96 -2.52 41.25 4.21
CA GLU A 96 -2.06 40.20 3.28
C GLU A 96 -0.57 39.92 3.46
N TRP A 97 0.26 40.96 3.63
CA TRP A 97 1.68 40.80 3.92
C TRP A 97 1.94 40.11 5.26
N ALA A 98 1.23 40.53 6.31
CA ALA A 98 1.37 39.97 7.65
C ALA A 98 0.94 38.50 7.68
N GLU A 99 -0.21 38.17 7.08
CA GLU A 99 -0.71 36.80 6.97
C GLU A 99 0.23 35.92 6.13
N GLY A 100 0.75 36.42 5.01
CA GLY A 100 1.75 35.72 4.20
C GLY A 100 3.05 35.43 4.97
N HIS A 101 3.52 36.36 5.80
CA HIS A 101 4.69 36.14 6.64
C HIS A 101 4.42 35.09 7.73
N ILE A 102 3.28 35.20 8.42
CA ILE A 102 2.86 34.25 9.46
C ILE A 102 2.73 32.84 8.87
N ASN A 103 2.07 32.70 7.72
CA ASN A 103 1.88 31.41 7.06
C ASN A 103 3.21 30.81 6.63
N ARG A 104 4.13 31.60 6.04
CA ARG A 104 5.47 31.09 5.69
C ARG A 104 6.22 30.54 6.90
N VAL A 105 6.22 31.27 8.02
CA VAL A 105 6.91 30.83 9.24
C VAL A 105 6.23 29.57 9.79
N ARG A 106 4.90 29.54 9.84
CA ARG A 106 4.12 28.38 10.27
C ARG A 106 4.45 27.16 9.40
N ASP A 107 4.46 27.31 8.09
CA ASP A 107 4.70 26.22 7.14
C ASP A 107 6.10 25.65 7.28
N ILE A 108 7.12 26.50 7.44
CA ILE A 108 8.50 26.06 7.72
C ILE A 108 8.55 25.26 9.03
N LEU A 109 7.89 25.74 10.09
CA LEU A 109 7.89 25.03 11.39
C LEU A 109 7.15 23.69 11.32
N VAL A 110 6.04 23.62 10.59
CA VAL A 110 5.28 22.37 10.39
C VAL A 110 6.09 21.41 9.53
N GLN A 111 6.67 21.88 8.43
CA GLN A 111 7.51 21.08 7.55
C GLN A 111 8.73 20.54 8.29
N ALA A 112 9.46 21.37 9.02
CA ALA A 112 10.62 20.93 9.80
C ALA A 112 10.26 19.85 10.84
N ARG A 113 9.05 19.91 11.42
CA ARG A 113 8.56 18.89 12.34
C ARG A 113 8.26 17.58 11.61
N GLU A 114 7.60 17.63 10.45
CA GLU A 114 7.33 16.44 9.65
C GLU A 114 8.61 15.82 9.10
N ASP A 115 9.53 16.62 8.56
CA ASP A 115 10.83 16.17 8.08
C ASP A 115 11.64 15.48 9.20
N HIS A 116 11.64 16.05 10.41
CA HIS A 116 12.29 15.41 11.56
C HIS A 116 11.62 14.09 11.96
N LYS A 117 10.28 13.99 11.91
CA LYS A 117 9.58 12.73 12.17
C LYS A 117 9.94 11.67 11.13
N VAL A 118 9.98 12.06 9.85
CA VAL A 118 10.35 11.17 8.75
C VAL A 118 11.78 10.68 8.92
N ALA A 119 12.73 11.59 9.15
CA ALA A 119 14.13 11.24 9.38
C ALA A 119 14.31 10.30 10.58
N VAL A 120 13.63 10.55 11.70
CA VAL A 120 13.68 9.65 12.86
C VAL A 120 13.07 8.29 12.52
N LYS A 121 11.94 8.26 11.79
CA LYS A 121 11.30 7.00 11.39
C LYS A 121 12.17 6.17 10.44
N GLU A 122 12.84 6.82 9.50
CA GLU A 122 13.82 6.19 8.61
C GLU A 122 14.97 5.57 9.42
N ARG A 123 15.56 6.32 10.36
CA ARG A 123 16.62 5.81 11.23
C ARG A 123 16.16 4.66 12.11
N VAL A 124 14.93 4.70 12.61
CA VAL A 124 14.35 3.56 13.36
C VAL A 124 14.21 2.33 12.47
N ASN A 125 13.77 2.49 11.22
CA ASN A 125 13.66 1.39 10.28
C ASN A 125 15.02 0.77 9.93
N ASP A 126 16.04 1.61 9.71
CA ASP A 126 17.41 1.16 9.45
C ASP A 126 17.97 0.37 10.64
N VAL A 127 17.79 0.88 11.86
CA VAL A 127 18.25 0.18 13.08
C VAL A 127 17.46 -1.11 13.33
N ASN A 128 16.17 -1.13 13.01
CA ASN A 128 15.33 -2.32 13.13
C ASN A 128 15.83 -3.46 12.23
N GLN A 129 16.29 -3.17 11.01
CA GLN A 129 16.90 -4.18 10.13
C GLN A 129 18.19 -4.77 10.72
N LEU A 130 18.91 -4.02 11.55
CA LEU A 130 20.12 -4.49 12.22
C LEU A 130 19.82 -5.36 13.45
N GLN A 131 18.60 -5.30 14.01
CA GLN A 131 18.22 -6.04 15.20
C GLN A 131 18.33 -7.56 14.98
N ASP A 132 17.93 -8.03 13.80
CA ASP A 132 17.83 -9.47 13.51
C ASP A 132 19.15 -10.08 12.99
N ILE A 133 20.19 -9.28 12.75
CA ILE A 133 21.45 -9.78 12.15
C ILE A 133 22.14 -10.80 13.06
N VAL A 134 22.06 -10.62 14.37
CA VAL A 134 22.67 -11.54 15.34
C VAL A 134 22.04 -12.93 15.24
N ASP A 135 20.73 -13.00 15.15
CA ASP A 135 20.01 -14.28 15.08
C ASP A 135 20.10 -14.91 13.68
N VAL A 136 20.03 -14.10 12.61
CA VAL A 136 20.30 -14.58 11.24
C VAL A 136 21.70 -15.19 11.13
N THR A 137 22.71 -14.56 11.74
CA THR A 137 24.08 -15.08 11.71
C THR A 137 24.20 -16.40 12.46
N LYS A 138 23.62 -16.52 13.66
CA LYS A 138 23.58 -17.79 14.40
C LYS A 138 22.89 -18.89 13.60
N ASN A 139 21.71 -18.59 13.03
CA ASN A 139 20.96 -19.52 12.20
C ASN A 139 21.77 -19.96 10.96
N LEU A 140 22.56 -19.06 10.36
CA LEU A 140 23.41 -19.41 9.23
C LEU A 140 24.54 -20.39 9.62
N PHE A 141 25.13 -20.22 10.80
CA PHE A 141 26.13 -21.15 11.34
C PHE A 141 25.50 -22.49 11.74
N GLU A 142 24.32 -22.48 12.37
CA GLU A 142 23.58 -23.70 12.70
C GLU A 142 23.19 -24.46 11.44
N MET A 143 22.63 -23.78 10.44
CA MET A 143 22.31 -24.36 9.14
C MET A 143 23.56 -24.95 8.46
N SER A 144 24.71 -24.27 8.51
CA SER A 144 25.97 -24.81 7.97
C SER A 144 26.40 -26.09 8.69
N LYS A 145 26.20 -26.18 10.01
CA LYS A 145 26.54 -27.36 10.82
C LYS A 145 25.57 -28.51 10.54
N GLU A 146 24.29 -28.23 10.41
CA GLU A 146 23.27 -29.21 10.04
C GLU A 146 23.49 -29.75 8.63
N MET A 147 23.83 -28.89 7.66
CA MET A 147 24.17 -29.31 6.29
C MET A 147 25.35 -30.28 6.27
N ALA A 148 26.44 -29.97 6.98
CA ALA A 148 27.59 -30.86 7.05
C ALA A 148 27.24 -32.22 7.68
N ARG A 149 26.38 -32.23 8.70
CA ARG A 149 25.90 -33.47 9.34
C ARG A 149 25.03 -34.29 8.39
N LEU A 150 24.05 -33.65 7.75
CA LEU A 150 23.14 -34.30 6.81
C LEU A 150 23.88 -34.84 5.58
N GLU A 151 24.90 -34.13 5.10
CA GLU A 151 25.74 -34.60 4.00
C GLU A 151 26.53 -35.85 4.38
N ALA A 152 27.09 -35.90 5.60
CA ALA A 152 27.79 -37.09 6.10
C ALA A 152 26.83 -38.29 6.26
N GLU A 153 25.65 -38.09 6.84
CA GLU A 153 24.63 -39.14 6.99
C GLU A 153 24.13 -39.64 5.62
N ALA A 154 23.89 -38.73 4.67
CA ALA A 154 23.51 -39.07 3.30
C ALA A 154 24.61 -39.85 2.57
N PHE A 155 25.87 -39.50 2.78
CA PHE A 155 27.01 -40.20 2.18
C PHE A 155 27.14 -41.63 2.72
N GLU A 156 27.00 -41.82 4.04
CA GLU A 156 27.02 -43.16 4.66
C GLU A 156 25.86 -44.03 4.14
N LEU A 157 24.64 -43.47 4.10
CA LEU A 157 23.47 -44.17 3.57
C LEU A 157 23.65 -44.54 2.09
N LYS A 158 24.23 -43.65 1.29
CA LYS A 158 24.53 -43.89 -0.12
C LYS A 158 25.57 -44.99 -0.31
N GLN A 159 26.60 -45.05 0.54
CA GLN A 159 27.58 -46.15 0.51
C GLN A 159 26.93 -47.49 0.85
N LYS A 160 26.11 -47.54 1.91
CA LYS A 160 25.39 -48.76 2.31
C LYS A 160 24.44 -49.25 1.22
N SER A 161 23.72 -48.34 0.57
CA SER A 161 22.80 -48.70 -0.52
C SER A 161 23.56 -49.16 -1.77
N ALA A 162 24.67 -48.52 -2.12
CA ALA A 162 25.54 -48.93 -3.22
C ALA A 162 26.08 -50.36 -2.98
N VAL A 163 26.63 -50.65 -1.80
CA VAL A 163 27.11 -51.99 -1.47
C VAL A 163 25.97 -53.02 -1.52
N SER A 164 24.79 -52.67 -1.00
CA SER A 164 23.63 -53.56 -1.04
C SER A 164 23.16 -53.83 -2.49
N ALA A 165 23.23 -52.84 -3.37
CA ALA A 165 22.89 -52.98 -4.79
C ALA A 165 23.90 -53.87 -5.54
N GLU A 166 25.20 -53.68 -5.29
CA GLU A 166 26.26 -54.52 -5.86
C GLU A 166 26.10 -55.97 -5.40
N LEU A 167 25.92 -56.22 -4.10
CA LEU A 167 25.68 -57.57 -3.56
C LEU A 167 24.43 -58.22 -4.16
N LYS A 168 23.34 -57.46 -4.31
CA LYS A 168 22.12 -57.95 -4.97
C LYS A 168 22.38 -58.32 -6.42
N SER A 169 23.10 -57.49 -7.17
CA SER A 169 23.41 -57.77 -8.58
C SER A 169 24.24 -59.05 -8.74
N VAL A 170 25.22 -59.26 -7.85
CA VAL A 170 26.02 -60.49 -7.82
C VAL A 170 25.12 -61.68 -7.51
N LEU A 171 24.28 -61.61 -6.47
CA LEU A 171 23.36 -62.69 -6.13
C LEU A 171 22.36 -63.00 -7.26
N ASP A 172 21.78 -61.97 -7.88
CA ASP A 172 20.87 -62.13 -9.03
C ASP A 172 21.61 -62.78 -10.22
N SER A 173 22.91 -62.50 -10.41
CA SER A 173 23.73 -63.16 -11.43
C SER A 173 23.97 -64.65 -11.12
N TRP A 174 24.21 -65.01 -9.86
CA TRP A 174 24.33 -66.41 -9.43
C TRP A 174 23.03 -67.17 -9.61
N VAL A 175 21.89 -66.58 -9.24
CA VAL A 175 20.57 -67.20 -9.43
C VAL A 175 20.25 -67.38 -10.91
N ARG A 176 20.58 -66.40 -11.76
CA ARG A 176 20.44 -66.55 -13.22
C ARG A 176 21.32 -67.67 -13.77
N TYR A 177 22.57 -67.76 -13.31
CA TYR A 177 23.47 -68.83 -13.70
C TYR A 177 22.91 -70.20 -13.28
N GLU A 178 22.48 -70.35 -12.02
CA GLU A 178 21.91 -71.58 -11.48
C GLU A 178 20.65 -72.02 -12.25
N ASN A 179 19.73 -71.08 -12.53
CA ASN A 179 18.55 -71.37 -13.33
C ASN A 179 18.91 -71.79 -14.75
N SER A 180 19.92 -71.16 -15.37
CA SER A 180 20.38 -71.55 -16.72
C SER A 180 21.03 -72.95 -16.75
N VAL A 181 21.72 -73.34 -15.67
CA VAL A 181 22.31 -74.67 -15.52
C VAL A 181 21.21 -75.70 -15.32
N ARG A 182 20.25 -75.45 -14.42
CA ARG A 182 19.08 -76.32 -14.22
C ARG A 182 18.28 -76.52 -15.50
N GLU A 183 18.02 -75.46 -16.25
CA GLU A 183 17.28 -75.54 -17.51
C GLU A 183 18.06 -76.36 -18.56
N ARG A 184 19.38 -76.21 -18.62
CA ARG A 184 20.26 -77.00 -19.50
C ARG A 184 20.26 -78.48 -19.13
N GLU A 185 20.42 -78.80 -17.85
CA GLU A 185 20.37 -80.17 -17.33
C GLU A 185 19.00 -80.81 -17.60
N GLN A 186 17.90 -80.09 -17.33
CA GLN A 186 16.55 -80.57 -17.64
C GLN A 186 16.36 -80.81 -19.14
N LYS A 187 16.90 -79.95 -20.00
CA LYS A 187 16.84 -80.13 -21.46
C LYS A 187 17.68 -81.31 -21.93
N GLU A 188 18.86 -81.51 -21.36
CA GLU A 188 19.73 -82.66 -21.66
C GLU A 188 19.10 -83.98 -21.20
N LEU A 189 18.56 -84.02 -19.98
CA LEU A 189 17.80 -85.15 -19.46
C LEU A 189 16.54 -85.43 -20.30
N ALA A 190 15.79 -84.40 -20.68
CA ALA A 190 14.62 -84.58 -21.55
C ALA A 190 15.02 -85.13 -22.92
N THR A 191 16.11 -84.63 -23.51
CA THR A 191 16.59 -85.11 -24.81
C THR A 191 17.05 -86.56 -24.72
N SER A 192 17.83 -86.93 -23.71
CA SER A 192 18.31 -88.31 -23.52
C SER A 192 17.17 -89.29 -23.23
N VAL A 193 16.15 -88.88 -22.46
CA VAL A 193 14.94 -89.67 -22.23
C VAL A 193 14.13 -89.82 -23.52
N ILE A 194 13.92 -88.74 -24.29
CA ILE A 194 13.21 -88.79 -25.58
C ILE A 194 13.95 -89.71 -26.56
N GLU A 195 15.28 -89.60 -26.66
CA GLU A 195 16.10 -90.48 -27.51
C GLU A 195 16.04 -91.94 -27.05
N SER A 196 16.13 -92.19 -25.74
CA SER A 196 16.01 -93.54 -25.16
C SER A 196 14.63 -94.16 -25.43
N VAL A 197 13.56 -93.39 -25.25
CA VAL A 197 12.19 -93.82 -25.57
C VAL A 197 12.03 -94.07 -27.07
N LYS A 198 12.56 -93.19 -27.92
CA LYS A 198 12.52 -93.37 -29.38
C LYS A 198 13.29 -94.62 -29.82
N ALA A 199 14.44 -94.91 -29.22
CA ALA A 199 15.21 -96.13 -29.47
C ALA A 199 14.45 -97.39 -28.98
N GLN A 200 13.85 -97.34 -27.79
CA GLN A 200 12.99 -98.42 -27.28
C GLN A 200 11.73 -98.62 -28.15
N LEU A 201 11.18 -97.59 -28.78
CA LEU A 201 10.05 -97.70 -29.71
C LEU A 201 10.43 -98.28 -31.08
N GLN A 202 11.72 -98.30 -31.44
CA GLN A 202 12.21 -98.93 -32.68
C GLN A 202 12.47 -100.44 -32.52
N ASP A 203 12.53 -100.95 -31.28
CA ASP A 203 12.75 -102.35 -31.00
C ASP A 203 11.45 -103.17 -31.20
N SER A 204 11.51 -104.30 -31.91
CA SER A 204 10.28 -105.01 -32.34
C SER A 204 9.50 -105.60 -31.16
N LYS A 205 10.22 -105.95 -30.08
CA LYS A 205 9.67 -106.64 -28.90
C LYS A 205 8.77 -105.73 -28.06
N THR A 206 9.09 -104.44 -27.99
CA THR A 206 8.33 -103.41 -27.27
C THR A 206 7.14 -102.91 -28.09
N GLN A 207 7.24 -102.84 -29.42
CA GLN A 207 6.08 -102.59 -30.29
C GLN A 207 5.00 -103.67 -30.13
N ASP A 208 5.40 -104.95 -30.12
CA ASP A 208 4.48 -106.07 -29.90
C ASP A 208 3.83 -106.02 -28.51
N GLN A 209 4.58 -105.64 -27.47
CA GLN A 209 4.05 -105.48 -26.11
C GLN A 209 3.09 -104.30 -25.97
N ILE A 210 3.39 -103.16 -26.61
CA ILE A 210 2.49 -101.99 -26.63
C ILE A 210 1.21 -102.33 -27.39
N LEU A 211 1.32 -102.98 -28.56
CA LEU A 211 0.14 -103.43 -29.30
C LEU A 211 -0.70 -104.41 -28.48
N ALA A 212 -0.10 -105.39 -27.81
CA ALA A 212 -0.80 -106.32 -26.93
C ALA A 212 -1.49 -105.61 -25.74
N GLN A 213 -0.87 -104.57 -25.18
CA GLN A 213 -1.46 -103.77 -24.10
C GLN A 213 -2.60 -102.87 -24.61
N CYS A 214 -2.43 -102.24 -25.77
CA CYS A 214 -3.50 -101.48 -26.43
C CYS A 214 -4.70 -102.39 -26.78
N PHE A 215 -4.47 -103.62 -27.24
CA PHE A 215 -5.56 -104.58 -27.46
C PHE A 215 -6.28 -104.91 -26.15
N LYS A 216 -5.57 -105.17 -25.04
CA LYS A 216 -6.18 -105.38 -23.71
C LYS A 216 -6.97 -104.18 -23.21
N ASP A 217 -6.48 -102.97 -23.42
CA ASP A 217 -7.17 -101.75 -22.95
C ASP A 217 -8.39 -101.42 -23.83
N VAL A 218 -8.33 -101.70 -25.14
CA VAL A 218 -9.52 -101.65 -26.02
C VAL A 218 -10.53 -102.72 -25.65
N GLU A 219 -10.10 -103.95 -25.33
CA GLU A 219 -10.99 -105.03 -24.86
C GLU A 219 -11.69 -104.65 -23.55
N LYS A 220 -10.98 -103.99 -22.62
CA LYS A 220 -11.56 -103.45 -21.38
C LYS A 220 -12.53 -102.29 -21.59
N ILE A 221 -12.28 -101.43 -22.57
CA ILE A 221 -13.19 -100.32 -22.91
C ILE A 221 -14.42 -100.85 -23.66
N ALA A 222 -14.25 -101.82 -24.56
CA ALA A 222 -15.33 -102.50 -25.26
C ALA A 222 -16.20 -103.37 -24.33
N ALA A 223 -15.63 -103.96 -23.27
CA ALA A 223 -16.37 -104.67 -22.22
C ALA A 223 -17.04 -103.73 -21.20
N ARG A 224 -16.78 -102.42 -21.28
CA ARG A 224 -17.42 -101.37 -20.46
C ARG A 224 -18.47 -100.56 -21.24
N ALA A 225 -18.66 -100.83 -22.53
CA ALA A 225 -19.77 -100.33 -23.36
C ALA A 225 -20.81 -101.44 -23.55
#